data_AF-A0A7W8JBE3-F1
#
_entry.id   AF-A0A7W8JBE3-F1
#
_cell.length_a   1.000
_cell.length_b   1.000
_cell.length_c   1.000
_cell.angle_alpha   90.00
_cell.angle_beta   90.00
_cell.angle_gamma   90.00
#
_symmetry.space_group_name_H-M   'P 1'
#
loop_
_entity.id
_entity.type
_entity.pdbx_description
1 polymer ?
#
loop_
_entity_poly.entity_id
_entity_poly.type
_entity_poly.pdbx_seq_one_letter_code
_entity_poly.pdbx_strand_id
1 'polypeptide(L)'
;MDDARIPPASIIETIQVSASRLQDNRARPSSKYAHWQRFLAIRADAQQSAAMDPLLSPGAIAVLDRHYNSLAPYRAHQPTLYAVRCGAALLLRFVDFDEGRLILRPYSRDFPVQLLSLATHETPADYLVGRVCLIFSEL
;
A
#
# COMPACT_ATOMS: atom_id res chain seq x y z
N MET A 1 -3.99 16.57 -11.61
CA MET A 1 -3.09 15.54 -12.15
C MET A 1 -3.87 14.88 -13.26
N ASP A 2 -3.44 15.05 -14.51
CA ASP A 2 -4.08 14.37 -15.63
C ASP A 2 -4.11 12.88 -15.36
N ASP A 3 -5.25 12.23 -15.59
CA ASP A 3 -5.36 10.79 -15.50
C ASP A 3 -4.25 10.18 -16.37
N ALA A 4 -3.42 9.34 -15.75
CA ALA A 4 -2.37 8.64 -16.47
C ALA A 4 -3.02 7.75 -17.54
N ARG A 5 -3.06 8.24 -18.78
CA ARG A 5 -3.58 7.49 -19.92
C ARG A 5 -2.54 6.47 -20.31
N ILE A 6 -2.78 5.21 -19.95
CA ILE A 6 -2.01 4.08 -20.47
C ILE A 6 -2.47 3.86 -21.91
N PRO A 7 -1.59 4.01 -22.92
CA PRO A 7 -1.96 3.73 -24.31
C PRO A 7 -2.38 2.25 -24.44
N PRO A 8 -3.46 1.93 -25.17
CA PRO A 8 -3.88 0.53 -25.34
C PRO A 8 -2.77 -0.39 -25.87
N ALA A 9 -1.89 0.13 -26.72
CA ALA A 9 -0.75 -0.60 -27.25
C ALA A 9 0.35 -0.93 -26.22
N SER A 10 0.31 -0.30 -25.04
CA SER A 10 1.23 -0.58 -23.93
C SER A 10 0.69 -1.60 -22.92
N ILE A 11 -0.55 -2.08 -23.12
CA ILE A 11 -1.16 -3.10 -22.27
C ILE A 11 -0.57 -4.45 -22.66
N ILE A 12 0.19 -5.06 -21.74
CA ILE A 12 0.76 -6.40 -21.93
C ILE A 12 -0.25 -7.47 -21.49
N GLU A 13 -1.03 -7.18 -20.44
CA GLU A 13 -1.95 -8.12 -19.82
C GLU A 13 -3.11 -7.36 -19.16
N THR A 14 -4.28 -7.99 -19.05
CA THR A 14 -5.44 -7.47 -18.32
C THR A 14 -5.99 -8.51 -17.36
N ILE A 15 -6.07 -8.15 -16.08
CA ILE A 15 -6.61 -9.01 -15.03
C ILE A 15 -8.01 -8.54 -14.69
N GLN A 16 -9.00 -9.40 -14.88
CA GLN A 16 -10.38 -9.11 -14.52
C GLN A 16 -10.59 -9.29 -13.02
N VAL A 17 -11.19 -8.29 -12.39
CA VAL A 17 -11.52 -8.30 -10.97
C VAL A 17 -12.99 -7.94 -10.78
N SER A 18 -13.66 -8.62 -9.84
CA SER A 18 -15.02 -8.22 -9.48
C SER A 18 -15.04 -6.77 -9.00
N ALA A 19 -15.97 -5.97 -9.52
CA ALA A 19 -16.13 -4.59 -9.11
C ALA A 19 -16.34 -4.45 -7.60
N SER A 20 -17.08 -5.37 -6.98
CA SER A 20 -17.32 -5.39 -5.53
C SER A 20 -16.02 -5.50 -4.70
N ARG A 21 -15.01 -6.24 -5.20
CA ARG A 21 -13.70 -6.34 -4.53
C ARG A 21 -12.97 -5.00 -4.44
N LEU A 22 -13.33 -4.03 -5.28
CA LEU A 22 -12.79 -2.67 -5.25
C LEU A 22 -13.77 -1.69 -4.58
N GLN A 23 -15.03 -1.70 -5.00
CA GLN A 23 -16.04 -0.72 -4.61
C GLN A 23 -16.45 -0.83 -3.14
N ASP A 24 -16.45 -2.03 -2.56
CA ASP A 24 -16.81 -2.25 -1.15
C ASP A 24 -15.71 -1.80 -0.19
N ASN A 25 -14.54 -1.38 -0.71
CA ASN A 25 -13.49 -0.88 0.15
C ASN A 25 -13.91 0.44 0.80
N ARG A 26 -13.80 0.51 2.12
CA ARG A 26 -14.02 1.74 2.89
C ARG A 26 -12.95 2.76 2.52
N ALA A 27 -13.36 3.98 2.17
CA ALA A 27 -12.46 5.10 1.93
C ALA A 27 -12.33 6.00 3.18
N ARG A 28 -11.13 6.51 3.43
CA ARG A 28 -10.76 7.58 4.36
C ARG A 28 -9.55 8.35 3.80
N PRO A 29 -9.73 9.12 2.71
CA PRO A 29 -8.63 9.85 2.10
C PRO A 29 -8.23 11.03 2.98
N SER A 30 -6.95 11.39 2.98
CA SER A 30 -6.56 12.73 3.45
C SER A 30 -7.00 13.76 2.41
N SER A 31 -7.34 14.98 2.85
CA SER A 31 -7.70 16.08 1.94
C SER A 31 -6.61 16.34 0.88
N LYS A 32 -5.34 16.18 1.28
CA LYS A 32 -4.16 16.35 0.43
C LYS A 32 -4.12 15.36 -0.74
N TYR A 33 -4.61 14.14 -0.56
CA TYR A 33 -4.50 13.05 -1.56
C TYR A 33 -5.85 12.58 -2.12
N ALA A 34 -6.97 13.20 -1.72
CA ALA A 34 -8.32 12.84 -2.18
C ALA A 34 -8.50 12.90 -3.70
N HIS A 35 -7.70 13.71 -4.39
CA HIS A 35 -7.73 13.87 -5.85
C HIS A 35 -6.93 12.80 -6.60
N TRP A 36 -6.24 11.90 -5.91
CA TRP A 36 -5.49 10.83 -6.57
C TRP A 36 -6.44 9.81 -7.21
N GLN A 37 -6.04 9.24 -8.35
CA GLN A 37 -6.70 8.07 -8.92
C GLN A 37 -6.75 6.96 -7.85
N ARG A 38 -7.95 6.54 -7.47
CA ARG A 38 -8.16 5.78 -6.22
C ARG A 38 -7.39 4.46 -6.17
N PHE A 39 -7.47 3.66 -7.24
CA PHE A 39 -6.81 2.36 -7.28
C PHE A 39 -5.55 2.43 -8.15
N LEU A 40 -4.46 1.83 -7.65
CA LEU A 40 -3.19 1.69 -8.36
C LEU A 40 -2.67 0.27 -8.18
N ALA A 41 -2.37 -0.43 -9.26
CA ALA A 41 -1.70 -1.72 -9.21
C ALA A 41 -0.19 -1.52 -9.38
N ILE A 42 0.61 -2.17 -8.53
CA ILE A 42 2.07 -2.20 -8.64
C ILE A 42 2.54 -3.66 -8.66
N ARG A 43 3.56 -3.96 -9.47
CA ARG A 43 4.26 -5.23 -9.41
C ARG A 43 5.36 -5.12 -8.35
N ALA A 44 5.26 -5.93 -7.30
CA ALA A 44 6.23 -5.92 -6.22
C ALA A 44 7.54 -6.57 -6.69
N ASP A 45 8.66 -5.85 -6.53
CA ASP A 45 9.98 -6.41 -6.82
C ASP A 45 10.51 -7.28 -5.66
N ALA A 46 11.66 -7.93 -5.87
CA ALA A 46 12.27 -8.79 -4.86
C ALA A 46 12.59 -8.05 -3.55
N GLN A 47 13.01 -6.79 -3.62
CA GLN A 47 13.38 -5.99 -2.44
C GLN A 47 12.14 -5.59 -1.64
N GLN A 48 11.07 -5.19 -2.31
CA GLN A 48 9.78 -4.82 -1.71
C GLN A 48 9.13 -6.03 -1.02
N SER A 49 9.19 -7.19 -1.68
CA SER A 49 8.59 -8.45 -1.23
C SER A 49 9.40 -9.18 -0.16
N ALA A 50 10.73 -8.99 -0.08
CA ALA A 50 11.60 -9.81 0.77
C ALA A 50 11.13 -9.96 2.23
N ALA A 51 10.70 -8.85 2.87
CA ALA A 51 10.25 -8.90 4.26
C ALA A 51 8.76 -9.30 4.43
N MET A 52 8.05 -9.44 3.32
CA MET A 52 6.63 -9.80 3.27
C MET A 52 6.38 -11.20 2.69
N ASP A 53 7.41 -11.90 2.21
CA ASP A 53 7.27 -13.27 1.69
C ASP A 53 6.92 -14.26 2.82
N PRO A 54 6.04 -15.25 2.60
CA PRO A 54 5.26 -15.54 1.38
C PRO A 54 3.92 -14.79 1.26
N LEU A 55 3.58 -13.87 2.17
CA LEU A 55 2.33 -13.11 2.06
C LEU A 55 2.29 -12.23 0.80
N LEU A 56 3.44 -11.69 0.40
CA LEU A 56 3.64 -10.98 -0.85
C LEU A 56 4.97 -11.44 -1.46
N SER A 57 4.89 -12.37 -2.41
CA SER A 57 6.06 -12.90 -3.09
C SER A 57 6.60 -11.94 -4.16
N PRO A 58 7.89 -12.06 -4.56
CA PRO A 58 8.44 -11.30 -5.68
C PRO A 58 7.62 -11.51 -6.96
N GLY A 59 7.32 -10.44 -7.67
CA GLY A 59 6.53 -10.45 -8.91
C GLY A 59 5.02 -10.38 -8.70
N ALA A 60 4.51 -10.51 -7.47
CA ALA A 60 3.09 -10.37 -7.16
C ALA A 60 2.58 -8.96 -7.50
N ILE A 61 1.31 -8.85 -7.89
CA ILE A 61 0.65 -7.56 -8.12
C ILE A 61 -0.12 -7.15 -6.87
N ALA A 62 0.32 -6.06 -6.24
CA ALA A 62 -0.39 -5.42 -5.13
C ALA A 62 -1.29 -4.30 -5.65
N VAL A 63 -2.58 -4.37 -5.36
CA VAL A 63 -3.53 -3.28 -5.64
C VAL A 63 -3.64 -2.39 -4.40
N LEU A 64 -3.34 -1.11 -4.59
CA LEU A 64 -3.41 -0.08 -3.57
C LEU A 64 -4.74 0.67 -3.66
N ASP A 65 -5.48 0.75 -2.55
CA ASP A 65 -6.53 1.75 -2.35
C ASP A 65 -5.89 3.01 -1.78
N ARG A 66 -5.61 3.97 -2.66
CA ARG A 66 -4.99 5.26 -2.34
C ARG A 66 -5.96 6.24 -1.67
N HIS A 67 -7.23 5.87 -1.51
CA HIS A 67 -8.20 6.62 -0.72
C HIS A 67 -8.34 6.07 0.70
N TYR A 68 -7.44 5.20 1.14
CA TYR A 68 -7.33 4.80 2.55
C TYR A 68 -5.92 5.08 3.08
N ASN A 69 -5.68 6.32 3.55
CA ASN A 69 -4.41 6.78 4.11
C ASN A 69 -4.53 7.01 5.64
N SER A 70 -5.45 6.29 6.28
CA SER A 70 -5.71 6.37 7.71
C SER A 70 -5.20 5.11 8.39
N LEU A 71 -4.68 5.24 9.61
CA LEU A 71 -4.31 4.12 10.48
C LEU A 71 -5.46 3.62 11.36
N ALA A 72 -6.66 4.18 11.20
CA ALA A 72 -7.84 3.61 11.83
C ALA A 72 -7.97 2.13 11.41
N PRO A 73 -8.21 1.18 12.34
CA PRO A 73 -8.27 -0.24 12.01
C PRO A 73 -9.20 -0.51 10.84
N TYR A 74 -8.68 -1.10 9.76
CA TYR A 74 -9.49 -1.41 8.59
C TYR A 74 -10.45 -2.58 8.87
N ARG A 75 -9.90 -3.64 9.49
CA ARG A 75 -10.64 -4.78 10.06
C ARG A 75 -10.24 -4.94 11.51
N ALA A 76 -11.18 -5.32 12.36
CA ALA A 76 -10.91 -5.57 13.77
C ALA A 76 -9.88 -6.69 13.92
N HIS A 77 -8.88 -6.48 14.79
CA HIS A 77 -7.83 -7.45 15.13
C HIS A 77 -6.98 -7.95 13.95
N GLN A 78 -6.97 -7.25 12.81
CA GLN A 78 -6.11 -7.59 11.68
C GLN A 78 -5.15 -6.44 11.37
N PRO A 79 -3.84 -6.71 11.28
CA PRO A 79 -2.89 -5.70 10.87
C PRO A 79 -3.19 -5.31 9.42
N THR A 80 -3.05 -4.02 9.12
CA THR A 80 -3.34 -3.50 7.79
C THR A 80 -2.03 -3.30 7.02
N LEU A 81 -1.95 -3.90 5.83
CA LEU A 81 -0.80 -3.78 4.94
C LEU A 81 -0.92 -2.50 4.12
N TYR A 82 0.12 -1.68 4.11
CA TYR A 82 0.20 -0.44 3.34
C TYR A 82 1.42 -0.40 2.44
N ALA A 83 1.31 0.38 1.37
CA ALA A 83 2.45 0.94 0.67
C ALA A 83 2.89 2.22 1.38
N VAL A 84 4.13 2.24 1.85
CA VAL A 84 4.72 3.30 2.66
C VAL A 84 5.91 3.90 1.95
N ARG A 85 5.91 5.23 1.80
CA ARG A 85 7.06 5.98 1.29
C ARG A 85 8.12 6.07 2.38
N CYS A 86 9.34 5.62 2.08
CA CYS A 86 10.50 5.73 2.95
C CYS A 86 11.67 6.30 2.15
N GLY A 87 11.86 7.63 2.22
CA GLY A 87 12.79 8.34 1.33
C GLY A 87 12.40 8.15 -0.14
N ALA A 88 13.34 7.65 -0.95
CA ALA A 88 13.11 7.32 -2.36
C ALA A 88 12.52 5.90 -2.57
N ALA A 89 12.39 5.10 -1.51
CA ALA A 89 11.87 3.74 -1.59
C ALA A 89 10.37 3.67 -1.29
N LEU A 90 9.71 2.68 -1.90
CA LEU A 90 8.37 2.25 -1.54
C LEU A 90 8.46 0.92 -0.80
N LEU A 91 7.95 0.85 0.43
CA LEU A 91 7.94 -0.35 1.24
C LEU A 91 6.52 -0.87 1.39
N LEU A 92 6.34 -2.20 1.36
CA LEU A 92 5.06 -2.85 1.63
C LEU A 92 5.15 -3.48 3.02
N ARG A 93 4.44 -2.95 4.02
CA ARG A 93 4.57 -3.39 5.42
C ARG A 93 3.25 -3.30 6.17
N PHE A 94 3.09 -4.11 7.21
CA PHE A 94 2.08 -3.82 8.21
C PHE A 94 2.48 -2.56 8.96
N VAL A 95 1.52 -1.66 9.21
CA VAL A 95 1.80 -0.36 9.81
C VAL A 95 0.96 -0.15 11.05
N ASP A 96 1.64 0.11 12.17
CA ASP A 96 1.06 0.71 13.36
C ASP A 96 1.63 2.12 13.56
N PHE A 97 1.05 2.87 14.49
CA PHE A 97 1.59 4.17 14.90
C PHE A 97 1.50 4.33 16.41
N ASP A 98 2.64 4.67 16.99
CA ASP A 98 2.79 4.85 18.42
C ASP A 98 3.88 5.87 18.70
N GLU A 99 3.73 6.66 19.77
CA GLU A 99 4.67 7.70 20.19
C GLU A 99 5.21 8.61 19.05
N GLY A 100 4.35 8.96 18.08
CA GLY A 100 4.74 9.82 16.96
C GLY A 100 5.56 9.13 15.86
N ARG A 101 5.64 7.79 15.86
CA ARG A 101 6.42 7.00 14.91
C ARG A 101 5.54 5.99 14.19
N LEU A 102 5.79 5.82 12.89
CA LEU A 102 5.26 4.67 12.16
C LEU A 102 6.09 3.45 12.49
N ILE A 103 5.42 2.38 12.89
CA ILE A 103 6.02 1.08 13.16
C ILE A 103 5.74 0.19 11.96
N LEU A 104 6.77 -0.05 11.16
CA LEU A 104 6.71 -0.91 9.98
C LEU A 104 7.11 -2.33 10.35
N ARG A 105 6.12 -3.22 10.43
CA ARG A 105 6.31 -4.62 10.79
C ARG A 105 6.41 -5.48 9.53
N PRO A 106 7.47 -6.30 9.40
CA PRO A 106 7.55 -7.30 8.35
C PRO A 106 6.61 -8.49 8.67
N TYR A 107 6.33 -9.29 7.65
CA TYR A 107 5.72 -10.61 7.84
C TYR A 107 6.78 -11.64 8.25
N SER A 108 7.92 -11.64 7.54
CA SER A 108 9.04 -12.52 7.88
C SER A 108 9.76 -12.04 9.14
N ARG A 109 10.07 -12.98 10.02
CA ARG A 109 10.79 -12.72 11.28
C ARG A 109 12.29 -12.50 11.09
N ASP A 110 12.81 -12.79 9.90
CA ASP A 110 14.21 -12.58 9.55
C ASP A 110 14.52 -11.10 9.27
N PHE A 111 13.49 -10.27 9.15
CA PHE A 111 13.60 -8.85 8.93
C PHE A 111 13.29 -8.06 10.21
N PRO A 112 13.98 -6.95 10.46
CA PRO A 112 13.72 -6.12 11.62
C PRO A 112 12.43 -5.30 11.45
N VAL A 113 11.80 -4.98 12.59
CA VAL A 113 10.80 -3.90 12.65
C VAL A 113 11.52 -2.58 12.39
N GLN A 114 10.97 -1.75 11.51
CA GLN A 114 11.52 -0.43 11.19
C GLN A 114 10.65 0.67 11.81
N LEU A 115 11.28 1.71 12.34
CA LEU A 115 10.61 2.86 12.92
C LEU A 115 10.87 4.08 12.03
N LEU A 116 9.81 4.76 11.59
CA LEU A 116 9.91 6.04 10.90
C LEU A 116 9.36 7.14 11.79
N SER A 117 10.21 8.09 12.16
CA SER A 117 9.81 9.31 12.86
C SER A 117 9.19 10.29 11.87
N LEU A 118 8.10 10.94 12.27
CA LEU A 118 7.47 12.00 11.49
C LEU A 118 8.15 13.34 11.81
N ALA A 119 8.29 14.22 10.82
CA ALA A 119 8.61 15.62 11.10
C ALA A 119 7.42 16.33 11.77
N THR A 120 7.67 17.44 12.46
CA THR A 120 6.68 18.17 13.29
C THR A 120 5.38 18.55 12.55
N HIS A 121 5.43 18.70 11.24
CA HIS A 121 4.28 19.10 10.40
C HIS A 121 3.74 17.96 9.53
N GLU A 122 4.32 16.76 9.63
CA GLU A 122 3.91 15.60 8.86
C GLU A 122 2.93 14.74 9.66
N THR A 123 2.05 14.07 8.94
CA THR A 123 1.08 13.13 9.47
C THR A 123 1.36 11.74 8.92
N PRO A 124 0.84 10.66 9.54
CA PRO A 124 0.98 9.32 8.96
C PRO A 124 0.51 9.25 7.50
N ALA A 125 -0.54 9.98 7.15
CA ALA A 125 -1.07 10.04 5.79
C ALA A 125 -0.02 10.54 4.77
N ASP A 126 0.97 11.34 5.18
CA ASP A 126 2.05 11.81 4.30
C ASP A 126 3.03 10.69 3.91
N TYR A 127 3.01 9.58 4.62
CA TYR A 127 3.85 8.41 4.34
C TYR A 127 3.07 7.28 3.67
N LEU A 128 1.75 7.21 3.85
CA LEU A 128 0.92 6.16 3.31
C LEU A 128 0.49 6.48 1.87
N VAL A 129 1.05 5.77 0.89
CA VAL A 129 0.64 5.86 -0.52
C VAL A 129 -0.76 5.26 -0.71
N GLY A 130 -1.07 4.21 0.03
CA GLY A 130 -2.38 3.56 0.06
C GLY A 130 -2.35 2.23 0.78
N ARG A 131 -3.53 1.71 1.13
CA ARG A 131 -3.68 0.38 1.71
C ARG A 131 -3.60 -0.69 0.61
N VAL A 132 -2.87 -1.78 0.82
CA VAL A 132 -2.95 -2.95 -0.07
C VAL A 132 -4.31 -3.62 0.14
N CYS A 133 -5.19 -3.53 -0.84
CA CYS A 133 -6.56 -4.06 -0.77
C CYS A 133 -6.71 -5.43 -1.44
N LEU A 134 -5.87 -5.75 -2.43
CA LEU A 134 -5.81 -7.03 -3.12
C LEU A 134 -4.35 -7.39 -3.45
N ILE A 135 -4.05 -8.68 -3.48
CA ILE A 135 -2.78 -9.23 -3.94
C ILE A 135 -3.10 -10.34 -4.94
N PHE A 136 -2.41 -10.32 -6.08
CA PHE A 136 -2.36 -11.41 -7.04
C PHE A 136 -0.97 -12.02 -6.98
N SER A 137 -0.87 -13.20 -6.40
CA SER A 137 0.33 -14.03 -6.40
C SER A 137 0.13 -15.08 -7.49
N GLU A 138 1.03 -15.09 -8.48
CA GLU A 138 0.94 -15.88 -9.71
C GLU A 138 -0.15 -15.39 -10.69
N LEU A 139 0.27 -15.14 -11.93
CA LEU A 139 -0.58 -14.93 -13.11
C LEU A 139 -0.23 -16.00 -14.13
#